data_AF-A0A7Z9QHV7-F1
#
_entry.id   AF-A0A7Z9QHV7-F1
#
_cell.length_a   1.000
_cell.length_b   1.000
_cell.length_c   1.000
_cell.angle_alpha   90.00
_cell.angle_beta   90.00
_cell.angle_gamma   90.00
#
_symmetry.space_group_name_H-M   'P 1'
#
loop_
_entity.id
_entity.type
_entity.pdbx_description
1 polymer ?
#
loop_
_entity_poly.entity_id
_entity_poly.type
_entity_poly.pdbx_seq_one_letter_code
_entity_poly.pdbx_strand_id
1 'polypeptide(L)'
;MIKNIIFSGLILTSIIQPIYPQERVITEKGNVVILNPDGFWVSYTSPKQDVSSKEKLEGLELSTSVRDFFSGLFQSVGIEIIDTDEEFTIRQKDGNFIYSNGILREEVDFTVEIYTFQVDRLASFIQAGELSEVEKFRVLKAFYQPVTMAGLTQPEAKKFMTSRFFSWFINRKRITHVTLVSPDHEKEPSASYSLLFINKQWLLVPGLYGLPERVFKVKVDQSLDMNRHMVRAMEVNRFWEWVKLANWYKKWRQEVEV
;
A
#
# COMPACT_ATOMS: atom_id res chain seq x y z
N MET A 1 -26.19 -50.78 -16.89
CA MET A 1 -24.92 -51.54 -16.91
C MET A 1 -23.83 -50.52 -17.22
N ILE A 2 -23.19 -49.88 -16.23
CA ILE A 2 -22.03 -50.35 -15.45
C ILE A 2 -20.73 -50.44 -16.28
N LYS A 3 -19.79 -49.52 -15.97
CA LYS A 3 -18.30 -49.63 -15.94
C LYS A 3 -17.56 -49.90 -17.28
N ASN A 4 -16.30 -49.50 -17.53
CA ASN A 4 -15.19 -48.88 -16.81
C ASN A 4 -14.11 -48.51 -17.88
N ILE A 5 -13.43 -47.35 -17.78
CA ILE A 5 -12.00 -47.14 -17.40
C ILE A 5 -10.94 -47.71 -18.36
N ILE A 6 -10.02 -46.85 -18.83
CA ILE A 6 -8.53 -46.88 -18.71
C ILE A 6 -7.98 -45.78 -19.67
N PHE A 7 -7.56 -44.60 -19.20
CA PHE A 7 -6.22 -44.20 -18.72
C PHE A 7 -5.05 -44.41 -19.72
N SER A 8 -4.59 -43.31 -20.35
CA SER A 8 -3.22 -43.01 -20.81
C SER A 8 -3.30 -41.79 -21.76
N GLY A 9 -2.46 -40.75 -21.72
CA GLY A 9 -1.23 -40.53 -20.98
C GLY A 9 -0.83 -39.04 -21.02
N LEU A 10 0.06 -38.75 -20.10
CA LEU A 10 0.64 -37.50 -19.62
C LEU A 10 1.48 -36.69 -20.66
N ILE A 11 1.55 -35.37 -20.40
CA ILE A 11 2.65 -34.40 -20.59
C ILE A 11 2.76 -33.66 -21.95
N LEU A 12 2.61 -32.33 -21.87
CA LEU A 12 3.46 -31.22 -22.38
C LEU A 12 2.54 -29.97 -22.38
N THR A 13 2.78 -28.81 -21.77
CA THR A 13 3.94 -28.17 -21.12
C THR A 13 3.40 -27.03 -20.26
N SER A 14 4.08 -26.81 -19.15
CA SER A 14 4.04 -25.69 -18.24
C SER A 14 4.07 -24.30 -18.94
N ILE A 15 3.74 -23.27 -18.14
CA ILE A 15 3.84 -21.82 -18.41
C ILE A 15 2.54 -21.21 -18.94
N ILE A 16 1.56 -21.07 -18.04
CA ILE A 16 1.02 -19.78 -17.57
C ILE A 16 0.38 -20.16 -16.23
N GLN A 17 1.13 -20.07 -15.13
CA GLN A 17 0.46 -20.01 -13.84
C GLN A 17 -0.23 -18.64 -13.81
N PRO A 18 -1.57 -18.59 -13.62
CA PRO A 18 -2.25 -17.32 -13.49
C PRO A 18 -1.60 -16.54 -12.36
N ILE A 19 -1.49 -15.24 -12.62
CA ILE A 19 -1.20 -14.18 -11.66
C ILE A 19 -1.88 -14.55 -10.35
N TYR A 20 -1.17 -14.55 -9.21
CA TYR A 20 -1.84 -14.47 -7.92
C TYR A 20 -2.07 -12.98 -7.63
N PRO A 21 -3.23 -12.37 -7.99
CA PRO A 21 -3.84 -11.52 -6.99
C PRO A 21 -4.02 -12.43 -5.77
N GLN A 22 -3.75 -11.97 -4.56
CA GLN A 22 -4.02 -12.80 -3.39
C GLN A 22 -5.43 -13.39 -3.53
N GLU A 23 -5.55 -14.72 -3.62
CA GLU A 23 -6.87 -15.35 -3.64
C GLU A 23 -7.45 -15.12 -2.25
N ARG A 24 -8.46 -14.26 -2.21
CA ARG A 24 -9.14 -13.85 -0.99
C ARG A 24 -10.57 -14.31 -1.08
N VAL A 25 -11.05 -14.97 -0.03
CA VAL A 25 -12.40 -15.49 0.05
C VAL A 25 -13.05 -14.92 1.30
N ILE A 26 -14.20 -14.27 1.13
CA ILE A 26 -15.09 -13.95 2.24
C ILE A 26 -16.00 -15.15 2.44
N THR A 27 -15.92 -15.78 3.61
CA THR A 27 -16.81 -16.91 3.95
C THR A 27 -18.24 -16.43 4.17
N GLU A 28 -19.23 -17.34 4.12
CA GLU A 28 -20.63 -17.04 4.47
C GLU A 28 -20.80 -16.43 5.88
N LYS A 29 -19.80 -16.61 6.76
CA LYS A 29 -19.79 -16.07 8.12
C LYS A 29 -19.10 -14.70 8.24
N GLY A 30 -18.72 -14.08 7.12
CA GLY A 30 -18.01 -12.79 7.09
C GLY A 30 -16.51 -12.87 7.43
N ASN A 31 -15.95 -14.07 7.63
CA ASN A 31 -14.51 -14.20 7.84
C ASN A 31 -13.77 -13.93 6.53
N VAL A 32 -12.70 -13.14 6.62
CA VAL A 32 -11.78 -12.91 5.51
C VAL A 32 -10.71 -13.99 5.56
N VAL A 33 -10.64 -14.81 4.52
CA VAL A 33 -9.59 -15.83 4.36
C VAL A 33 -8.64 -15.37 3.26
N ILE A 34 -7.36 -15.27 3.59
CA ILE A 34 -6.32 -14.85 2.64
C ILE A 34 -5.41 -16.04 2.37
N LEU A 35 -5.21 -16.37 1.10
CA LEU A 35 -4.16 -17.30 0.68
C LEU A 35 -2.81 -16.57 0.77
N ASN A 36 -1.97 -17.02 1.68
CA ASN A 36 -0.61 -16.52 1.76
C ASN A 36 0.26 -17.05 0.60
N PRO A 37 1.37 -16.36 0.26
CA PRO A 37 2.31 -16.84 -0.75
C PRO A 37 2.96 -18.20 -0.43
N ASP A 38 2.90 -18.65 0.83
CA ASP A 38 3.36 -19.97 1.29
C ASP A 38 2.34 -21.09 1.02
N GLY A 39 1.17 -20.77 0.46
CA GLY A 39 0.11 -21.72 0.14
C GLY A 39 -0.82 -22.05 1.30
N PHE A 40 -0.67 -21.41 2.46
CA PHE A 40 -1.57 -21.61 3.60
C PHE A 40 -2.66 -20.54 3.67
N TRP A 41 -3.85 -20.97 4.08
CA TRP A 41 -4.98 -20.09 4.32
C TRP A 41 -4.91 -19.53 5.74
N VAL A 42 -4.95 -18.21 5.87
CA VAL A 42 -5.10 -17.54 7.17
C VAL A 42 -6.51 -16.94 7.25
N SER A 43 -7.25 -17.33 8.28
CA SER A 43 -8.58 -16.80 8.58
C SER A 43 -8.45 -15.62 9.54
N TYR A 44 -8.98 -14.47 9.13
CA TYR A 44 -9.18 -13.30 9.97
C TYR A 44 -10.67 -13.22 10.31
N THR A 45 -10.99 -13.46 11.58
CA THR A 45 -12.33 -13.29 12.11
C THR A 45 -12.49 -11.84 12.57
N SER A 46 -13.41 -11.09 11.97
CA SER A 46 -13.95 -9.89 12.63
C SER A 46 -15.16 -10.33 13.48
N PRO A 47 -15.26 -9.94 14.75
CA PRO A 47 -16.50 -10.08 15.50
C PRO A 47 -17.66 -9.42 14.74
N LYS A 48 -18.88 -9.91 14.93
CA LYS A 48 -20.08 -9.25 14.41
C LYS A 48 -20.05 -7.77 14.84
N GLN A 49 -20.01 -6.85 13.88
CA GLN A 49 -19.90 -5.42 14.16
C GLN A 49 -21.21 -4.91 14.78
N ASP A 50 -21.11 -4.32 15.98
CA ASP A 50 -22.19 -3.54 16.59
C ASP A 50 -22.12 -2.04 16.21
N VAL A 51 -20.98 -1.60 15.64
CA VAL A 51 -20.65 -0.20 15.30
C VAL A 51 -19.82 -0.19 14.01
N SER A 52 -20.06 0.79 13.13
CA SER A 52 -19.34 0.92 11.85
C SER A 52 -17.84 1.20 12.02
N SER A 53 -17.04 0.90 10.99
CA SER A 53 -15.59 1.17 10.99
C SER A 53 -15.29 2.66 11.17
N LYS A 54 -16.08 3.54 10.53
CA LYS A 54 -15.96 4.99 10.69
C LYS A 54 -16.21 5.42 12.13
N GLU A 55 -17.36 5.06 12.69
CA GLU A 55 -17.74 5.47 14.06
C GLU A 55 -16.72 4.98 15.09
N LYS A 56 -16.16 3.79 14.87
CA LYS A 56 -15.11 3.22 15.72
C LYS A 56 -13.84 4.08 15.73
N LEU A 57 -13.36 4.51 14.57
CA LEU A 57 -12.18 5.37 14.48
C LEU A 57 -12.46 6.80 14.96
N GLU A 58 -13.66 7.32 14.67
CA GLU A 58 -14.11 8.66 15.07
C GLU A 58 -14.25 8.81 16.59
N GLY A 59 -14.64 7.73 17.29
CA GLY A 59 -14.76 7.72 18.75
C GLY A 59 -13.44 7.64 19.52
N LEU A 60 -12.29 7.56 18.85
CA LEU A 60 -10.98 7.42 19.50
C LEU A 60 -10.29 8.76 19.72
N GLU A 61 -9.75 8.95 20.92
CA GLU A 61 -8.82 10.04 21.20
C GLU A 61 -7.42 9.67 20.71
N LEU A 62 -6.86 10.49 19.82
CA LEU A 62 -5.51 10.30 19.30
C LEU A 62 -4.48 10.86 20.28
N SER A 63 -3.55 10.02 20.74
CA SER A 63 -2.37 10.47 21.48
C SER A 63 -1.44 11.30 20.60
N THR A 64 -0.54 12.09 21.20
CA THR A 64 0.49 12.84 20.46
C THR A 64 1.35 11.92 19.58
N SER A 65 1.74 10.75 20.09
CA SER A 65 2.55 9.76 19.33
C SER A 65 1.82 9.27 18.07
N VAL A 66 0.53 8.99 18.18
CA VAL A 66 -0.29 8.56 17.03
C VAL A 66 -0.45 9.70 16.03
N ARG A 67 -0.71 10.93 16.49
CA ARG A 67 -0.79 12.12 15.62
C ARG A 67 0.51 12.36 14.87
N ASP A 68 1.65 12.31 15.56
CA ASP A 68 2.97 12.52 14.98
C ASP A 68 3.31 11.45 13.94
N PHE A 69 2.90 10.21 14.16
CA PHE A 69 3.09 9.14 13.19
C PHE A 69 2.39 9.43 11.86
N PHE A 70 1.09 9.77 11.92
CA PHE A 70 0.28 10.04 10.72
C PHE A 70 0.57 11.40 10.07
N SER A 71 1.21 12.31 10.79
CA SER A 71 1.59 13.62 10.28
C SER A 71 2.43 13.51 8.99
N GLY A 72 1.92 14.14 7.92
CA GLY A 72 2.52 14.14 6.60
C GLY A 72 2.39 12.84 5.81
N LEU A 73 1.69 11.81 6.32
CA LEU A 73 1.39 10.60 5.55
C LEU A 73 0.18 10.77 4.61
N PHE A 74 -0.67 11.76 4.88
CA PHE A 74 -1.77 12.23 4.04
C PHE A 74 -2.31 13.55 4.62
N GLN A 75 -3.00 14.35 3.81
CA GLN A 75 -3.92 15.39 4.27
C GLN A 75 -5.36 14.88 4.25
N SER A 76 -5.71 14.09 3.24
CA SER A 76 -7.06 13.58 3.02
C SER A 76 -6.98 12.20 2.38
N VAL A 77 -7.58 11.19 3.01
CA VAL A 77 -7.55 9.81 2.50
C VAL A 77 -8.95 9.24 2.43
N GLY A 78 -9.27 8.61 1.30
CA GLY A 78 -10.49 7.80 1.15
C GLY A 78 -10.25 6.41 1.71
N ILE A 79 -11.19 5.89 2.48
CA ILE A 79 -11.18 4.53 3.02
C ILE A 79 -12.35 3.76 2.41
N GLU A 80 -12.05 2.63 1.79
CA GLU A 80 -13.03 1.64 1.33
C GLU A 80 -12.87 0.36 2.15
N ILE A 81 -13.93 -0.07 2.82
CA ILE A 81 -13.96 -1.30 3.62
C ILE A 81 -14.53 -2.43 2.77
N ILE A 82 -13.66 -3.32 2.30
CA ILE A 82 -13.98 -4.32 1.28
C ILE A 82 -15.07 -5.30 1.74
N ASP A 83 -15.11 -5.67 3.03
CA ASP A 83 -16.02 -6.67 3.57
C ASP A 83 -17.37 -6.13 4.04
N THR A 84 -17.55 -4.81 4.08
CA THR A 84 -18.82 -4.16 4.50
C THR A 84 -19.35 -3.12 3.51
N ASP A 85 -18.63 -2.85 2.43
CA ASP A 85 -18.89 -1.77 1.46
C ASP A 85 -18.95 -0.37 2.10
N GLU A 86 -18.43 -0.20 3.33
CA GLU A 86 -18.34 1.12 3.97
C GLU A 86 -17.33 2.00 3.24
N GLU A 87 -17.76 3.20 2.87
CA GLU A 87 -16.89 4.24 2.34
C GLU A 87 -16.89 5.45 3.28
N PHE A 88 -15.70 5.97 3.59
CA PHE A 88 -15.55 7.24 4.32
C PHE A 88 -14.25 7.95 4.00
N THR A 89 -14.19 9.24 4.32
CA THR A 89 -13.00 10.07 4.13
C THR A 89 -12.45 10.49 5.49
N ILE A 90 -11.12 10.45 5.67
CA ILE A 90 -10.42 11.01 6.83
C ILE A 90 -9.57 12.20 6.37
N ARG A 91 -9.74 13.36 7.01
CA ARG A 91 -8.92 14.55 6.77
C ARG A 91 -8.15 14.97 8.02
N GLN A 92 -6.89 15.35 7.85
CA GLN A 92 -6.11 15.97 8.90
C GLN A 92 -6.42 17.47 8.97
N LYS A 93 -6.80 17.96 10.15
CA LYS A 93 -7.01 19.38 10.42
C LYS A 93 -6.59 19.72 11.84
N ASP A 94 -5.69 20.70 11.98
CA ASP A 94 -5.21 21.19 13.28
C ASP A 94 -4.75 20.05 14.23
N GLY A 95 -4.09 19.04 13.67
CA GLY A 95 -3.61 17.86 14.40
C GLY A 95 -4.68 16.83 14.80
N ASN A 96 -5.92 17.00 14.34
CA ASN A 96 -7.03 16.06 14.56
C ASN A 96 -7.50 15.44 13.24
N PHE A 97 -8.26 14.36 13.35
CA PHE A 97 -8.91 13.71 12.21
C PHE A 97 -10.38 14.09 12.13
N ILE A 98 -10.82 14.50 10.95
CA ILE A 98 -12.21 14.79 10.62
C ILE A 98 -12.70 13.70 9.69
N TYR A 99 -13.81 13.08 10.05
CA TYR A 99 -14.42 11.99 9.30
C TYR A 99 -15.61 12.50 8.49
N SER A 100 -15.80 11.98 7.28
CA SER A 100 -16.95 12.29 6.43
C SER A 100 -17.46 11.01 5.77
N ASN A 101 -18.78 10.91 5.60
CA ASN A 101 -19.39 9.75 4.93
C ASN A 101 -19.06 9.77 3.43
N GLY A 102 -18.74 8.60 2.87
CA GLY A 102 -18.35 8.43 1.48
C GLY A 102 -16.93 8.89 1.17
N ILE A 103 -16.43 8.53 -0.01
CA ILE A 103 -15.15 8.99 -0.53
C ILE A 103 -15.33 10.30 -1.32
N LEU A 104 -14.74 11.38 -0.83
CA LEU A 104 -14.71 12.70 -1.46
C LEU A 104 -13.62 12.74 -2.54
N ARG A 105 -13.86 12.05 -3.67
CA ARG A 105 -12.88 11.66 -4.69
C ARG A 105 -12.02 12.80 -5.27
N GLU A 106 -12.55 14.02 -5.33
CA GLU A 106 -11.81 15.19 -5.83
C GLU A 106 -10.92 15.85 -4.77
N GLU A 107 -11.07 15.47 -3.50
CA GLU A 107 -10.42 16.09 -2.35
C GLU A 107 -9.49 15.13 -1.59
N VAL A 108 -9.43 13.85 -1.96
CA VAL A 108 -8.52 12.86 -1.35
C VAL A 108 -7.20 12.79 -2.11
N ASP A 109 -6.11 12.62 -1.37
CA ASP A 109 -4.79 12.40 -1.93
C ASP A 109 -4.71 11.04 -2.64
N PHE A 110 -5.37 10.04 -2.05
CA PHE A 110 -5.51 8.67 -2.55
C PHE A 110 -6.61 7.93 -1.76
N THR A 111 -7.03 6.78 -2.27
CA THR A 111 -7.94 5.85 -1.59
C THR A 111 -7.18 4.61 -1.17
N VAL A 112 -7.45 4.11 0.03
CA VAL A 112 -6.97 2.80 0.51
C VAL A 112 -8.13 1.84 0.65
N GLU A 113 -7.90 0.62 0.21
CA GLU A 113 -8.83 -0.50 0.36
C GLU A 113 -8.33 -1.39 1.50
N ILE A 114 -9.15 -1.56 2.54
CA ILE A 114 -8.81 -2.35 3.73
C ILE A 114 -10.01 -3.17 4.18
N TYR A 115 -9.78 -4.09 5.11
CA TYR A 115 -10.84 -4.89 5.73
C TYR A 115 -11.19 -4.38 7.13
N THR A 116 -12.39 -4.72 7.59
CA THR A 116 -12.87 -4.39 8.94
C THR A 116 -11.90 -4.85 10.03
N PHE A 117 -11.34 -6.06 9.94
CA PHE A 117 -10.39 -6.55 10.94
C PHE A 117 -9.12 -5.68 11.05
N GLN A 118 -8.71 -5.02 9.97
CA GLN A 118 -7.55 -4.12 9.97
C GLN A 118 -7.89 -2.82 10.71
N VAL A 119 -9.12 -2.32 10.54
CA VAL A 119 -9.65 -1.17 11.29
C VAL A 119 -9.73 -1.52 12.78
N ASP A 120 -10.29 -2.69 13.12
CA ASP A 120 -10.42 -3.17 14.51
C ASP A 120 -9.06 -3.24 15.21
N ARG A 121 -8.08 -3.80 14.51
CA ARG A 121 -6.71 -3.90 15.01
C ARG A 121 -6.09 -2.51 15.18
N LEU A 122 -6.17 -1.64 14.17
CA LEU A 122 -5.62 -0.29 14.26
C LEU A 122 -6.26 0.50 15.42
N ALA A 123 -7.58 0.43 15.56
CA ALA A 123 -8.33 1.04 16.65
C ALA A 123 -7.81 0.59 18.03
N SER A 124 -7.51 -0.71 18.20
CA SER A 124 -6.94 -1.23 19.44
C SER A 124 -5.57 -0.64 19.79
N PHE A 125 -4.70 -0.41 18.79
CA PHE A 125 -3.39 0.22 19.00
C PHE A 125 -3.50 1.73 19.24
N ILE A 126 -4.43 2.41 18.56
CA ILE A 126 -4.71 3.82 18.80
C ILE A 126 -5.22 4.02 20.24
N GLN A 127 -6.14 3.18 20.70
CA GLN A 127 -6.66 3.21 22.07
C GLN A 127 -5.57 2.93 23.11
N ALA A 128 -4.61 2.07 22.79
CA ALA A 128 -3.42 1.84 23.63
C ALA A 128 -2.46 3.04 23.66
N GLY A 129 -2.62 4.01 22.76
CA GLY A 129 -1.88 5.27 22.72
C GLY A 129 -0.55 5.23 21.95
N GLU A 130 -0.15 4.08 21.42
CA GLU A 130 1.10 3.94 20.66
C GLU A 130 1.00 2.86 19.58
N LEU A 131 1.59 3.13 18.40
CA LEU A 131 1.74 2.16 17.33
C LEU A 131 3.08 1.44 17.44
N SER A 132 3.04 0.12 17.61
CA SER A 132 4.23 -0.73 17.50
C SER A 132 4.86 -0.64 16.12
N GLU A 133 6.15 -0.97 15.99
CA GLU A 133 6.84 -0.96 14.68
C GLU A 133 6.16 -1.87 13.63
N VAL A 134 5.60 -3.00 14.07
CA VAL A 134 4.82 -3.89 13.19
C VAL A 134 3.53 -3.21 12.72
N GLU A 135 2.85 -2.47 13.58
CA GLU A 135 1.62 -1.76 13.18
C GLU A 135 1.92 -0.56 12.27
N LYS A 136 2.99 0.19 12.55
CA LYS A 136 3.51 1.22 11.63
C LYS A 136 3.81 0.63 10.25
N PHE A 137 4.43 -0.55 10.20
CA PHE A 137 4.71 -1.27 8.96
C PHE A 137 3.43 -1.70 8.22
N ARG A 138 2.38 -2.12 8.93
CA ARG A 138 1.09 -2.49 8.33
C ARG A 138 0.38 -1.29 7.71
N VAL A 139 0.35 -0.15 8.40
CA VAL A 139 -0.17 1.10 7.83
C VAL A 139 0.62 1.48 6.58
N LEU A 140 1.95 1.43 6.66
CA LEU A 140 2.81 1.70 5.52
C LEU A 140 2.50 0.77 4.34
N LYS A 141 2.33 -0.54 4.56
CA LYS A 141 1.98 -1.50 3.51
C LYS A 141 0.67 -1.14 2.82
N ALA A 142 -0.35 -0.75 3.58
CA ALA A 142 -1.64 -0.34 3.03
C ALA A 142 -1.52 0.94 2.18
N PHE A 143 -0.65 1.85 2.57
CA PHE A 143 -0.51 3.16 1.91
C PHE A 143 0.44 3.13 0.72
N TYR A 144 1.42 2.21 0.71
CA TYR A 144 2.56 2.26 -0.19
C TYR A 144 2.15 2.33 -1.67
N GLN A 145 1.28 1.42 -2.11
CA GLN A 145 0.83 1.39 -3.50
C GLN A 145 -0.09 2.57 -3.85
N PRO A 146 -1.15 2.86 -3.08
CA PRO A 146 -2.02 4.02 -3.33
C PRO A 146 -1.27 5.34 -3.42
N VAL A 147 -0.40 5.65 -2.45
CA VAL A 147 0.40 6.88 -2.43
C VAL A 147 1.32 6.95 -3.64
N THR A 148 2.03 5.86 -3.92
CA THR A 148 2.97 5.83 -5.04
C THR A 148 2.24 6.05 -6.36
N MET A 149 1.11 5.37 -6.58
CA MET A 149 0.34 5.52 -7.81
C MET A 149 -0.30 6.91 -7.94
N ALA A 150 -0.84 7.47 -6.85
CA ALA A 150 -1.35 8.84 -6.83
C ALA A 150 -0.25 9.83 -7.21
N GLY A 151 0.94 9.73 -6.61
CA GLY A 151 2.05 10.61 -6.91
C GLY A 151 2.55 10.49 -8.35
N LEU A 152 2.60 9.26 -8.88
CA LEU A 152 3.06 9.00 -10.24
C LEU A 152 2.08 9.46 -11.34
N THR A 153 0.80 9.63 -10.99
CA THR A 153 -0.25 10.02 -11.93
C THR A 153 -0.54 11.52 -11.94
N GLN A 154 -0.04 12.28 -10.95
CA GLN A 154 -0.14 13.74 -10.91
C GLN A 154 0.38 14.39 -12.21
N PRO A 155 -0.30 15.43 -12.76
CA PRO A 155 0.07 16.00 -14.05
C PRO A 155 1.51 16.52 -14.13
N GLU A 156 1.96 17.26 -13.12
CA GLU A 156 3.33 17.80 -13.09
C GLU A 156 4.38 16.71 -12.84
N ALA A 157 4.06 15.73 -11.99
CA ALA A 157 4.89 14.56 -11.80
C ALA A 157 5.07 13.79 -13.11
N LYS A 158 3.99 13.51 -13.84
CA LYS A 158 4.01 12.80 -15.11
C LYS A 158 4.83 13.54 -16.16
N LYS A 159 4.66 14.86 -16.30
CA LYS A 159 5.47 15.70 -17.20
C LYS A 159 6.95 15.61 -16.85
N PHE A 160 7.28 15.79 -15.57
CA PHE A 160 8.65 15.74 -15.09
C PHE A 160 9.27 14.35 -15.28
N MET A 161 8.61 13.30 -14.79
CA MET A 161 9.16 11.95 -14.72
C MET A 161 9.27 11.23 -16.06
N THR A 162 8.52 11.67 -17.07
CA THR A 162 8.62 11.15 -18.44
C THR A 162 9.66 11.89 -19.28
N SER A 163 10.12 13.06 -18.84
CA SER A 163 11.11 13.87 -19.57
C SER A 163 12.47 13.18 -19.69
N ARG A 164 13.19 13.48 -20.79
CA ARG A 164 14.57 12.99 -20.99
C ARG A 164 15.53 13.53 -19.92
N PHE A 165 15.32 14.79 -19.51
CA PHE A 165 16.08 15.41 -18.43
C PHE A 165 15.98 14.60 -17.14
N PHE A 166 14.76 14.29 -16.69
CA PHE A 166 14.57 13.49 -15.48
C PHE A 166 15.16 12.08 -15.61
N SER A 167 14.94 11.43 -16.75
CA SER A 167 15.49 10.09 -16.99
C SER A 167 17.00 10.03 -16.79
N TRP A 168 17.71 11.04 -17.30
CA TRP A 168 19.15 11.20 -17.07
C TRP A 168 19.45 11.56 -15.61
N PHE A 169 18.73 12.53 -15.06
CA PHE A 169 18.97 13.10 -13.74
C PHE A 169 18.92 12.08 -12.59
N ILE A 170 17.95 11.17 -12.64
CA ILE A 170 17.78 10.10 -11.64
C ILE A 170 18.38 8.76 -12.07
N ASN A 171 19.03 8.66 -13.24
CA ASN A 171 19.41 7.37 -13.83
C ASN A 171 18.23 6.37 -13.78
N ARG A 172 17.13 6.76 -14.44
CA ARG A 172 15.87 6.02 -14.41
C ARG A 172 16.07 4.62 -14.96
N LYS A 173 15.57 3.64 -14.23
CA LYS A 173 15.55 2.24 -14.62
C LYS A 173 14.19 1.84 -15.17
N ARG A 174 14.15 0.86 -16.07
CA ARG A 174 12.87 0.36 -16.59
C ARG A 174 12.16 -0.54 -15.60
N ILE A 175 12.93 -1.35 -14.87
CA ILE A 175 12.43 -2.27 -13.86
C ILE A 175 13.20 -2.02 -12.57
N THR A 176 12.50 -1.66 -11.51
CA THR A 176 13.04 -1.56 -10.16
C THR A 176 12.24 -2.47 -9.25
N HIS A 177 12.93 -3.36 -8.53
CA HIS A 177 12.32 -4.17 -7.48
C HIS A 177 12.42 -3.43 -6.16
N VAL A 178 11.33 -3.38 -5.41
CA VAL A 178 11.28 -2.76 -4.09
C VAL A 178 10.77 -3.78 -3.09
N THR A 179 11.53 -3.98 -2.02
CA THR A 179 11.10 -4.79 -0.88
C THR A 179 11.03 -3.89 0.35
N LEU A 180 9.82 -3.73 0.87
CA LEU A 180 9.58 -3.14 2.19
C LEU A 180 9.89 -4.23 3.22
N VAL A 181 10.96 -4.01 3.99
CA VAL A 181 11.47 -4.97 4.96
C VAL A 181 10.63 -4.89 6.23
N SER A 182 10.01 -5.99 6.60
CA SER A 182 9.29 -6.08 7.86
C SER A 182 10.23 -5.96 9.06
N PRO A 183 9.84 -5.24 10.12
CA PRO A 183 10.58 -5.25 11.38
C PRO A 183 10.47 -6.58 12.13
N ASP A 184 9.43 -7.39 11.85
CA ASP A 184 9.19 -8.70 12.46
C ASP A 184 8.47 -9.61 11.44
N HIS A 185 9.24 -10.48 10.78
CA HIS A 185 8.74 -11.30 9.67
C HIS A 185 7.71 -12.35 10.12
N GLU A 186 7.75 -12.79 11.37
CA GLU A 186 6.80 -13.78 11.89
C GLU A 186 5.40 -13.18 12.10
N LYS A 187 5.33 -11.89 12.46
CA LYS A 187 4.06 -11.19 12.68
C LYS A 187 3.50 -10.55 11.42
N GLU A 188 4.36 -10.11 10.52
CA GLU A 188 3.97 -9.50 9.25
C GLU A 188 5.07 -9.72 8.22
N PRO A 189 4.81 -10.43 7.10
CA PRO A 189 5.85 -10.64 6.09
C PRO A 189 6.18 -9.36 5.35
N SER A 190 7.44 -9.28 4.89
CA SER A 190 7.93 -8.24 4.00
C SER A 190 7.05 -8.14 2.75
N ALA A 191 6.88 -6.93 2.23
CA ALA A 191 6.09 -6.69 1.02
C ALA A 191 7.02 -6.36 -0.14
N SER A 192 6.77 -6.97 -1.30
CA SER A 192 7.59 -6.76 -2.48
C SER A 192 6.74 -6.17 -3.61
N TYR A 193 7.36 -5.32 -4.41
CA TYR A 193 6.74 -4.63 -5.53
C TYR A 193 7.71 -4.50 -6.71
N SER A 194 7.16 -4.44 -7.91
CA SER A 194 7.86 -4.13 -9.14
C SER A 194 7.39 -2.77 -9.65
N LEU A 195 8.30 -1.80 -9.65
CA LEU A 195 8.09 -0.51 -10.29
C LEU A 195 8.59 -0.58 -11.73
N LEU A 196 7.65 -0.47 -12.67
CA LEU A 196 7.86 -0.62 -14.09
C LEU A 196 7.67 0.72 -14.81
N PHE A 197 8.58 1.06 -15.71
CA PHE A 197 8.42 2.19 -16.63
C PHE A 197 8.25 1.67 -18.06
N ILE A 198 7.00 1.64 -18.54
CA ILE A 198 6.60 1.08 -19.83
C ILE A 198 5.74 2.12 -20.56
N ASN A 199 6.00 2.34 -21.86
CA ASN A 199 5.21 3.27 -22.70
C ASN A 199 5.02 4.68 -22.11
N LYS A 200 6.06 5.22 -21.45
CA LYS A 200 6.03 6.52 -20.75
C LYS A 200 5.02 6.58 -19.59
N GLN A 201 4.69 5.44 -19.01
CA GLN A 201 3.84 5.32 -17.83
C GLN A 201 4.59 4.56 -16.75
N TRP A 202 4.33 4.93 -15.51
CA TRP A 202 4.77 4.17 -14.36
C TRP A 202 3.67 3.23 -13.90
N LEU A 203 4.05 2.02 -13.55
CA LEU A 203 3.16 1.02 -12.99
C LEU A 203 3.85 0.40 -11.78
N LEU A 204 3.14 0.31 -10.66
CA LEU A 204 3.56 -0.42 -9.49
C LEU A 204 2.73 -1.69 -9.39
N VAL A 205 3.38 -2.85 -9.34
CA VAL A 205 2.72 -4.15 -9.27
C VAL A 205 3.18 -4.87 -7.99
N PRO A 206 2.26 -5.43 -7.18
CA PRO A 206 2.62 -6.29 -6.06
C PRO A 206 3.37 -7.54 -6.53
N GLY A 207 4.54 -7.83 -5.95
CA GLY A 207 5.41 -8.95 -6.33
C GLY A 207 6.66 -8.53 -7.11
N LEU A 208 7.59 -9.47 -7.28
CA LEU A 208 8.85 -9.27 -8.01
C LEU A 208 8.74 -9.91 -9.40
N TYR A 209 8.71 -9.08 -10.44
CA TYR A 209 8.52 -9.50 -11.83
C TYR A 209 9.64 -8.99 -12.73
N GLY A 210 10.06 -9.84 -13.66
CA GLY A 210 11.14 -9.55 -14.61
C GLY A 210 12.52 -9.45 -13.95
N LEU A 211 13.50 -9.05 -14.74
CA LEU A 211 14.87 -8.83 -14.27
C LEU A 211 15.03 -7.37 -13.84
N PRO A 212 15.37 -7.09 -12.56
CA PRO A 212 15.53 -5.73 -12.09
C PRO A 212 16.83 -5.12 -12.62
N GLU A 213 16.76 -3.86 -13.06
CA GLU A 213 17.95 -3.05 -13.30
C GLU A 213 18.39 -2.32 -12.01
N ARG A 214 17.58 -2.40 -10.95
CA ARG A 214 17.79 -1.84 -9.62
C ARG A 214 16.95 -2.57 -8.59
N VAL A 215 17.51 -2.76 -7.40
CA VAL A 215 16.83 -3.41 -6.27
C VAL A 215 16.90 -2.50 -5.05
N PHE A 216 15.77 -2.35 -4.35
CA PHE A 216 15.67 -1.65 -3.09
C PHE A 216 15.26 -2.59 -1.96
N LYS A 217 15.94 -2.45 -0.83
CA LYS A 217 15.49 -2.99 0.46
C LYS A 217 15.29 -1.82 1.40
N VAL A 218 14.03 -1.53 1.70
CA VAL A 218 13.61 -0.30 2.38
C VAL A 218 13.05 -0.65 3.76
N LYS A 219 13.62 -0.07 4.81
CA LYS A 219 13.09 -0.19 6.18
C LYS A 219 11.86 0.71 6.40
N VAL A 220 11.19 0.53 7.53
CA VAL A 220 9.95 1.25 7.88
C VAL A 220 10.16 2.77 7.83
N ASP A 221 11.15 3.27 8.57
CA ASP A 221 11.54 4.68 8.64
C ASP A 221 11.86 5.27 7.25
N GLN A 222 12.70 4.59 6.49
CA GLN A 222 13.10 5.02 5.14
C GLN A 222 11.91 5.09 4.19
N SER A 223 10.93 4.20 4.34
CA SER A 223 9.73 4.18 3.50
C SER A 223 8.71 5.25 3.93
N LEU A 224 8.57 5.50 5.24
CA LEU A 224 7.75 6.60 5.76
C LEU A 224 8.29 7.95 5.29
N ASP A 225 9.61 8.14 5.26
CA ASP A 225 10.22 9.36 4.74
C ASP A 225 9.94 9.57 3.25
N MET A 226 10.00 8.50 2.45
CA MET A 226 9.61 8.53 1.04
C MET A 226 8.14 8.95 0.88
N ASN A 227 7.27 8.35 1.68
CA ASN A 227 5.83 8.64 1.66
C ASN A 227 5.56 10.11 1.98
N ARG A 228 6.15 10.65 3.05
CA ARG A 228 6.02 12.07 3.43
C ARG A 228 6.51 13.02 2.35
N HIS A 229 7.64 12.72 1.71
CA HIS A 229 8.13 13.53 0.60
C HIS A 229 7.23 13.44 -0.63
N MET A 230 6.63 12.26 -0.90
CA MET A 230 5.67 12.08 -1.98
C MET A 230 4.40 12.91 -1.73
N VAL A 231 3.79 12.78 -0.54
CA VAL A 231 2.57 13.51 -0.15
C VAL A 231 2.80 15.01 -0.24
N ARG A 232 3.90 15.53 0.30
CA ARG A 232 4.27 16.95 0.18
C ARG A 232 4.38 17.42 -1.28
N ALA A 233 4.95 16.60 -2.15
CA ALA A 233 5.06 16.93 -3.57
C ALA A 233 3.70 16.92 -4.27
N MET A 234 2.80 16.00 -3.89
CA MET A 234 1.42 15.94 -4.37
C MET A 234 0.60 17.15 -3.92
N GLU A 235 0.67 17.54 -2.65
CA GLU A 235 -0.08 18.66 -2.08
C GLU A 235 0.21 19.98 -2.81
N VAL A 236 1.49 20.30 -3.01
CA VAL A 236 1.89 21.55 -3.65
C VAL A 236 1.74 21.46 -5.17
N ASN A 237 1.92 20.26 -5.74
CA ASN A 237 1.83 19.92 -7.16
C ASN A 237 2.54 20.89 -8.11
N ARG A 238 3.73 21.37 -7.72
CA ARG A 238 4.56 22.25 -8.56
C ARG A 238 5.78 21.50 -9.08
N PHE A 239 6.17 21.82 -10.30
CA PHE A 239 7.37 21.25 -10.94
C PHE A 239 8.61 21.25 -10.02
N TRP A 240 8.87 22.37 -9.32
CA TRP A 240 10.03 22.48 -8.43
C TRP A 240 9.96 21.58 -7.19
N GLU A 241 8.78 21.23 -6.70
CA GLU A 241 8.65 20.26 -5.60
C GLU A 241 8.98 18.85 -6.07
N TRP A 242 8.61 18.49 -7.31
CA TRP A 242 9.05 17.24 -7.92
C TRP A 242 10.57 17.18 -8.13
N VAL A 243 11.20 18.31 -8.45
CA VAL A 243 12.67 18.42 -8.51
C VAL A 243 13.31 18.25 -7.13
N LYS A 244 12.73 18.82 -6.07
CA LYS A 244 13.19 18.63 -4.68
C LYS A 244 13.07 17.16 -4.26
N LEU A 245 11.93 16.54 -4.53
CA LEU A 245 11.71 15.11 -4.30
C LEU A 245 12.76 14.27 -5.03
N ALA A 246 13.03 14.56 -6.31
CA ALA A 246 14.05 13.84 -7.09
C ALA A 246 15.47 14.01 -6.54
N ASN A 247 15.82 15.20 -6.06
CA ASN A 247 17.10 15.47 -5.41
C ASN A 247 17.26 14.67 -4.12
N TRP A 248 16.23 14.69 -3.27
CA TRP A 248 16.20 13.92 -2.03
C TRP A 248 16.25 12.42 -2.33
N TYR A 249 15.45 11.94 -3.29
CA TYR A 249 15.42 10.54 -3.74
C TYR A 249 16.81 10.03 -4.12
N LYS A 250 17.64 10.84 -4.79
CA LYS A 250 19.00 10.42 -5.18
C LYS A 250 19.89 10.11 -3.98
N LYS A 251 19.72 10.82 -2.86
CA LYS A 251 20.45 10.59 -1.61
C LYS A 251 19.88 9.37 -0.90
N TRP A 252 18.57 9.37 -0.65
CA TRP A 252 17.83 8.26 -0.06
C TRP A 252 18.14 6.92 -0.76
N ARG A 253 18.20 6.94 -2.09
CA ARG A 253 18.52 5.77 -2.90
C ARG A 253 19.84 5.12 -2.52
N GLN A 254 20.87 5.90 -2.21
CA GLN A 254 22.19 5.37 -1.85
C GLN A 254 22.16 4.57 -0.54
N GLU A 255 21.12 4.74 0.28
CA GLU A 255 20.96 4.06 1.57
C GLU A 255 20.14 2.76 1.46
N VAL A 256 19.34 2.60 0.41
CA VAL A 256 18.39 1.48 0.24
C VAL A 256 18.67 0.60 -0.98
N GLU A 257 19.49 1.08 -1.93
CA GLU A 257 19.91 0.32 -3.11
C GLU A 257 20.94 -0.75 -2.71
N VAL A 258 20.71 -1.98 -3.19
CA VAL A 258 21.55 -3.15 -2.91
C VAL A 258 22.08 -3.79 -4.17
#